data_AF-A0A8H6EBI9-F1
#
_entry.id   AF-A0A8H6EBI9-F1
#
_cell.length_a   1.000
_cell.length_b   1.000
_cell.length_c   1.000
_cell.angle_alpha   90.00
_cell.angle_beta   90.00
_cell.angle_gamma   90.00
#
_symmetry.space_group_name_H-M   'P 1'
#
loop_
_entity.id
_entity.type
_entity.pdbx_description
1 polymer ?
#
loop_
_entity_poly.entity_id
_entity_poly.type
_entity_poly.pdbx_seq_one_letter_code
_entity_poly.pdbx_strand_id
1 'polypeptide(L)'
;MAKTAFITGANGIGGSAIDSIIVTSGGPFNPTVTDPRIKFIALDFTHDTPSLVEKMKEVCGPVSHAYFCSYLDKDDFAESPQLENVTLQSGGKHYNLQVEPVPSPAREDDPLR
;
A
#
# COMPACT_ATOMS: atom_id res chain seq x y z
N MET A 1 -13.21 8.82 19.73
CA MET A 1 -11.90 8.14 19.75
C MET A 1 -11.09 8.59 18.55
N ALA A 2 -9.77 8.73 18.68
CA ALA A 2 -8.91 8.99 17.53
C ALA A 2 -8.88 7.75 16.61
N LYS A 3 -8.97 7.97 15.30
CA LYS A 3 -8.87 6.90 14.30
C LYS A 3 -7.40 6.66 13.97
N THR A 4 -6.98 5.41 13.94
CA THR A 4 -5.62 5.00 13.57
C THR A 4 -5.64 4.39 12.18
N ALA A 5 -4.72 4.84 11.32
CA ALA A 5 -4.53 4.32 9.97
C ALA A 5 -3.27 3.45 9.89
N PHE A 6 -3.37 2.37 9.12
CA PHE A 6 -2.27 1.50 8.72
C PHE A 6 -2.00 1.70 7.23
N ILE A 7 -0.77 1.99 6.84
CA ILE A 7 -0.42 2.27 5.45
C ILE A 7 0.71 1.35 5.01
N THR A 8 0.51 0.67 3.89
CA THR A 8 1.57 -0.08 3.23
C THR A 8 2.31 0.78 2.21
N GLY A 9 3.60 0.52 1.98
CA GLY A 9 4.37 1.27 0.98
C GLY A 9 4.62 2.72 1.38
N ALA A 10 4.93 2.97 2.65
CA ALA A 10 5.17 4.29 3.24
C ALA A 10 6.20 5.15 2.50
N ASN A 11 7.23 4.51 1.94
CA ASN A 11 8.27 5.16 1.15
C ASN A 11 7.83 5.45 -0.30
N GLY A 12 6.68 4.93 -0.75
CA GLY A 12 6.13 5.14 -2.08
C GLY A 12 5.36 6.46 -2.20
N ILE A 13 5.06 6.89 -3.43
CA ILE A 13 4.39 8.17 -3.69
C ILE A 13 3.00 8.27 -3.05
N GLY A 14 2.25 7.15 -3.01
CA GLY A 14 0.95 7.11 -2.35
C GLY A 14 1.07 7.10 -0.84
N GLY A 15 1.94 6.25 -0.28
CA GLY A 15 2.08 6.09 1.17
C GLY A 15 2.69 7.30 1.86
N SER A 16 3.67 7.95 1.23
CA SER A 16 4.33 9.15 1.78
C SER A 16 3.44 10.39 1.81
N ALA A 17 2.37 10.42 1.02
CA ALA A 17 1.42 11.52 0.98
C ALA A 17 0.36 11.44 2.11
N ILE A 18 0.30 10.32 2.84
CA ILE A 18 -0.69 10.12 3.90
C ILE A 18 -0.02 10.33 5.26
N ASP A 19 -0.26 11.49 5.88
CA ASP A 19 0.16 11.79 7.25
C ASP A 19 -0.62 10.92 8.25
N SER A 20 -0.01 9.84 8.76
CA SER A 20 -0.74 8.80 9.50
C SER A 20 0.13 7.93 10.41
N ILE A 21 -0.54 7.26 11.35
CA ILE A 21 0.04 6.76 12.61
C ILE A 21 0.83 5.45 12.46
N ILE A 22 0.51 4.55 11.54
CA ILE A 22 1.27 3.29 11.36
C ILE A 22 1.58 3.09 9.89
N VAL A 23 2.88 2.95 9.59
CA VAL A 23 3.38 2.95 8.22
C VAL A 23 4.38 1.83 8.01
N THR A 24 4.34 1.15 6.85
CA THR A 24 5.21 0.00 6.56
C THR A 24 5.91 0.10 5.22
N SER A 25 7.13 -0.43 5.14
CA SER A 25 7.91 -0.56 3.91
C SER A 25 8.81 -1.79 3.99
N GLY A 26 9.19 -2.34 2.84
CA GLY A 26 10.15 -3.46 2.75
C GLY A 26 11.61 -3.04 3.02
N GLY A 27 11.91 -1.74 3.05
CA GLY A 27 13.25 -1.19 3.34
C GLY A 27 13.26 -0.28 4.58
N PRO A 28 14.44 0.26 4.97
CA PRO A 28 14.53 1.21 6.07
C PRO A 28 13.64 2.44 5.82
N PHE A 29 13.01 2.93 6.89
CA PHE A 29 12.13 4.09 6.81
C PHE A 29 12.95 5.35 6.55
N ASN A 30 12.66 6.06 5.46
CA ASN A 30 13.31 7.32 5.13
C ASN A 30 12.26 8.43 5.00
N PRO A 31 11.66 8.86 6.12
CA PRO A 31 10.59 9.83 6.08
C PRO A 31 11.12 11.22 5.70
N THR A 32 10.39 11.91 4.84
CA THR A 32 10.56 13.35 4.60
C THR A 32 10.08 14.19 5.79
N VAL A 33 9.22 13.63 6.66
CA VAL A 33 8.62 14.31 7.82
C VAL A 33 8.74 13.44 9.07
N THR A 34 9.32 13.98 10.15
CA THR A 34 9.39 13.28 11.45
C THR A 34 8.23 13.73 12.34
N ASP A 35 7.28 12.83 12.60
CA ASP A 35 6.17 13.07 13.55
C ASP A 35 6.13 11.95 14.60
N PRO A 36 6.13 12.26 15.91
CA PRO A 36 6.19 11.27 16.98
C PRO A 36 4.96 10.36 17.08
N ARG A 37 3.87 10.69 16.39
CA ARG A 37 2.67 9.86 16.29
C ARG A 37 2.85 8.74 15.26
N ILE A 38 3.84 8.84 14.37
CA ILE A 38 4.11 7.85 13.33
C ILE A 38 4.94 6.71 13.92
N LYS A 39 4.41 5.50 13.82
CA LYS A 39 5.07 4.24 14.15
C LYS A 39 5.41 3.50 12.87
N PHE A 40 6.69 3.29 12.62
CA PHE A 40 7.14 2.50 11.49
C PHE A 40 7.29 1.03 11.86
N ILE A 41 6.84 0.14 10.98
CA ILE A 41 7.10 -1.30 11.05
C ILE A 41 7.63 -1.75 9.69
N ALA A 42 8.82 -2.34 9.66
CA ALA A 42 9.32 -2.96 8.43
C ALA A 42 8.55 -4.26 8.17
N LEU A 43 7.62 -4.23 7.21
CA LEU A 43 6.88 -5.41 6.75
C LEU A 43 7.21 -5.65 5.29
N ASP A 44 7.57 -6.90 5.01
CA ASP A 44 7.66 -7.43 3.66
C ASP A 44 6.55 -8.47 3.53
N PHE A 45 5.52 -8.09 2.77
CA PHE A 45 4.30 -8.88 2.56
C PHE A 45 4.51 -10.13 1.70
N THR A 46 5.73 -10.40 1.24
CA THR A 46 6.08 -11.70 0.62
C THR A 46 6.32 -12.81 1.64
N HIS A 47 6.50 -12.46 2.92
CA HIS A 47 6.62 -13.45 4.00
C HIS A 47 5.28 -14.09 4.35
N ASP A 48 5.34 -15.22 5.07
CA ASP A 48 4.16 -15.96 5.51
C ASP A 48 3.29 -15.19 6.51
N THR A 49 1.98 -15.48 6.49
CA THR A 49 0.99 -14.83 7.36
C THR A 49 1.33 -14.93 8.86
N PRO A 50 1.72 -16.08 9.43
CA PRO A 50 2.13 -16.16 10.83
C PRO A 50 3.25 -15.17 11.21
N SER A 51 4.32 -15.11 10.41
CA SER A 51 5.43 -14.18 10.62
C SER A 51 5.00 -12.71 10.56
N LEU A 52 4.07 -12.37 9.66
CA LEU A 52 3.50 -11.02 9.56
C LEU A 52 2.64 -10.69 10.78
N VAL A 53 1.78 -11.62 11.21
CA VAL A 53 0.91 -11.45 12.39
C VAL A 53 1.74 -11.20 13.64
N GLU A 54 2.84 -11.94 13.83
CA GLU A 54 3.74 -11.76 14.97
C GLU A 54 4.33 -10.35 15.02
N LYS A 55 4.82 -9.83 13.89
CA LYS A 55 5.34 -8.46 13.78
C LYS A 55 4.26 -7.38 13.96
N MET A 56 3.04 -7.67 13.52
CA MET A 56 1.93 -6.70 13.56
C MET A 56 1.24 -6.64 14.92
N LYS A 57 1.30 -7.70 15.73
CA LYS A 57 0.51 -7.89 16.95
C LYS A 57 0.66 -6.75 17.97
N GLU A 58 1.87 -6.26 18.18
CA GLU A 58 2.15 -5.25 19.21
C GLU A 58 1.67 -3.83 18.82
N VAL A 59 1.51 -3.58 17.53
CA VAL A 59 1.37 -2.22 17.00
C VAL A 59 0.01 -2.01 16.35
N CYS A 60 -0.57 -3.03 15.73
CA CYS A 60 -1.78 -2.91 14.90
C CYS A 60 -3.10 -3.02 15.68
N GLY A 61 -3.09 -3.34 16.98
CA GLY A 61 -4.30 -3.45 17.81
C GLY A 61 -5.29 -2.27 17.72
N PRO A 62 -4.84 -0.99 17.69
CA PRO A 62 -5.73 0.16 17.60
C PRO A 62 -6.06 0.60 16.16
N VAL A 63 -5.61 -0.13 15.13
CA VAL A 63 -5.86 0.20 13.72
C VAL A 63 -7.34 0.14 13.41
N SER A 64 -7.83 1.15 12.70
CA SER A 64 -9.24 1.28 12.32
C SER A 64 -9.45 1.41 10.81
N HIS A 65 -8.42 1.84 10.07
CA HIS A 65 -8.44 2.03 8.63
C HIS A 65 -7.13 1.51 8.06
N ALA A 66 -7.17 0.85 6.89
CA ALA A 66 -5.98 0.37 6.20
C ALA A 66 -5.94 0.95 4.78
N TYR A 67 -4.77 1.40 4.36
CA TYR A 67 -4.48 1.94 3.03
C TYR A 67 -3.36 1.12 2.40
N PHE A 68 -3.67 0.45 1.29
CA PHE A 68 -2.70 -0.36 0.57
C PHE A 68 -2.09 0.46 -0.57
N CYS A 69 -0.89 1.01 -0.33
CA CYS A 69 -0.15 1.83 -1.30
C CYS A 69 1.15 1.16 -1.78
N SER A 70 1.30 -0.15 -1.55
CA SER A 70 2.41 -0.97 -2.06
C SER A 70 1.92 -1.98 -3.09
N TYR A 71 2.73 -2.25 -4.10
CA TYR A 71 2.53 -3.33 -5.05
C TYR A 71 3.86 -4.03 -5.36
N LEU A 72 3.78 -5.23 -5.89
CA LEU A 72 4.92 -5.95 -6.47
C LEU A 72 4.72 -5.99 -7.98
N ASP A 73 5.69 -5.48 -8.73
CA ASP A 73 5.71 -5.57 -10.19
C ASP A 73 6.49 -6.83 -10.57
N LYS A 74 5.78 -7.95 -10.74
CA LYS A 74 6.36 -9.25 -11.09
C LYS A 74 5.59 -9.87 -12.24
N ASP A 75 6.33 -10.50 -13.16
CA ASP A 75 5.77 -11.12 -14.36
C ASP A 75 5.09 -12.48 -14.08
N ASP A 76 5.34 -13.10 -12.92
CA ASP A 76 4.85 -14.44 -12.57
C ASP A 76 4.03 -14.43 -11.26
N PHE A 77 2.77 -14.84 -11.36
CA PHE A 77 1.83 -14.96 -10.24
C PHE A 77 2.10 -16.17 -9.34
N ALA A 78 2.95 -17.12 -9.76
CA ALA A 78 3.29 -18.30 -8.96
C ALA A 78 3.96 -17.97 -7.62
N GLU A 79 4.52 -16.76 -7.48
CA GLU A 79 5.19 -16.31 -6.26
C GLU A 79 4.25 -15.72 -5.19
N SER A 80 2.93 -15.60 -5.45
CA SER A 80 1.95 -15.11 -4.45
C SER A 80 0.75 -16.06 -4.26
N PRO A 81 0.97 -17.32 -3.84
CA PRO A 81 -0.04 -18.39 -3.91
C PRO A 81 -1.22 -18.30 -2.91
N GLN A 82 -1.27 -17.31 -2.00
CA GLN A 82 -2.21 -17.29 -0.86
C GLN A 82 -3.03 -16.00 -0.71
N LEU A 83 -3.08 -15.13 -1.74
CA LEU A 83 -3.73 -13.83 -1.63
C LEU A 83 -5.24 -13.93 -1.95
N GLU A 84 -6.11 -13.83 -0.94
CA GLU A 84 -7.57 -14.01 -1.09
C GLU A 84 -8.34 -12.74 -1.51
N ASN A 85 -7.93 -11.56 -1.01
CA ASN A 85 -8.46 -10.28 -1.48
C ASN A 85 -7.45 -9.14 -1.23
N VAL A 86 -7.40 -8.17 -2.14
CA VAL A 86 -6.67 -6.90 -1.95
C VAL A 86 -7.47 -5.80 -2.61
N THR A 87 -7.70 -4.71 -1.89
CA THR A 87 -8.18 -3.45 -2.49
C THR A 87 -6.97 -2.66 -2.93
N LEU A 88 -6.71 -2.66 -4.24
CA LEU A 88 -5.56 -1.99 -4.83
C LEU A 88 -5.91 -0.54 -5.17
N GLN A 89 -5.05 0.40 -4.77
CA GLN A 89 -5.05 1.72 -5.39
C GLN A 89 -4.52 1.56 -6.83
N SER A 90 -5.43 1.48 -7.79
CA SER A 90 -5.10 1.53 -9.21
C SER A 90 -4.81 2.98 -9.64
N GLY A 91 -4.41 3.18 -10.90
CA GLY A 91 -4.09 4.51 -11.40
C GLY A 91 -4.14 4.54 -12.93
N GLY A 92 -3.54 5.57 -13.52
CA GLY A 92 -3.59 5.82 -14.96
C GLY A 92 -3.19 4.64 -15.86
N LYS A 93 -2.39 3.69 -15.36
CA LYS A 93 -2.07 2.43 -16.07
C LYS A 93 -3.34 1.67 -16.50
N HIS A 94 -4.38 1.64 -15.67
CA HIS A 94 -5.65 0.99 -16.00
C HIS A 94 -6.29 1.59 -17.26
N TYR A 95 -6.06 2.88 -17.49
CA TYR A 95 -6.59 3.61 -18.63
C TYR A 95 -5.58 3.76 -19.78
N ASN A 96 -4.47 3.02 -19.78
CA ASN A 96 -3.36 3.18 -20.73
C ASN A 96 -2.71 4.58 -20.79
N LEU A 97 -2.84 5.38 -19.72
CA LEU A 97 -2.29 6.73 -19.64
C LEU A 97 -0.75 6.77 -19.75
N GLN A 98 -0.11 5.61 -19.57
CA GLN A 98 1.34 5.40 -19.75
C GLN A 98 1.77 5.21 -21.21
N VAL A 99 0.83 4.83 -22.10
CA VAL A 99 1.11 4.49 -23.51
C VAL A 99 0.62 5.60 -24.43
N GLU A 100 -0.54 6.19 -24.14
CA GLU A 100 -1.15 7.23 -24.97
C GLU A 100 -1.95 8.26 -24.16
N PRO A 101 -2.25 9.44 -24.74
CA PRO A 101 -3.17 10.40 -24.13
C PRO A 101 -4.59 9.82 -24.00
N VAL A 102 -5.18 10.01 -22.83
CA VAL A 102 -6.54 9.54 -22.50
C VAL A 102 -7.45 10.74 -22.28
N PRO A 103 -8.70 10.74 -22.78
CA PRO A 103 -9.69 11.77 -22.47
C PRO A 103 -9.86 11.97 -20.95
N SER A 104 -9.95 13.23 -20.52
CA SER A 104 -10.13 13.57 -19.10
C SER A 104 -11.54 14.11 -18.84
N PRO A 105 -12.25 13.61 -17.80
CA PRO A 105 -11.84 12.55 -16.88
C PRO A 105 -11.98 11.16 -17.53
N ALA A 106 -11.03 10.26 -17.24
CA ALA A 106 -11.12 8.85 -17.63
C ALA A 106 -12.26 8.17 -16.85
N ARG A 107 -13.05 7.34 -17.53
CA ARG A 107 -14.20 6.62 -16.94
C ARG A 107 -14.02 5.12 -17.05
N GLU A 108 -14.54 4.37 -16.09
CA GLU A 108 -14.52 2.90 -16.10
C GLU A 108 -15.29 2.32 -17.30
N ASP A 109 -16.27 3.07 -17.81
CA ASP A 109 -17.09 2.68 -18.96
C ASP A 109 -16.39 2.94 -20.31
N ASP A 110 -15.24 3.64 -20.30
CA ASP A 110 -14.52 3.92 -21.53
C ASP A 110 -13.89 2.61 -22.07
N PRO A 111 -13.93 2.39 -23.40
CA PRO A 111 -13.36 1.17 -23.97
C PRO A 111 -11.86 1.11 -23.66
N LEU A 112 -11.44 0.01 -23.03
CA LEU A 112 -10.04 -0.34 -22.84
C LEU A 112 -9.40 -0.47 -24.24
N ARG A 113 -8.46 0.41 -24.56
CA ARG A 113 -7.76 0.43 -25.85
C ARG A 113 -6.53 -0.46 -25.86
#